data_AF-A0A3S1ZPY4-F1
#
_entry.id   AF-A0A3S1ZPY4-F1
#
_cell.length_a   1.000
_cell.length_b   1.000
_cell.length_c   1.000
_cell.angle_alpha   90.00
_cell.angle_beta   90.00
_cell.angle_gamma   90.00
#
_symmetry.space_group_name_H-M   'P 1'
#
loop_
_entity.id
_entity.type
_entity.pdbx_description
1 polymer ?
#
loop_
_entity_poly.entity_id
_entity_poly.type
_entity_poly.pdbx_seq_one_letter_code
_entity_poly.pdbx_strand_id
1 'polypeptide(L)'
;MKRAHLEKLLLCEALEKIADTLPKVDRLKCLSTANAIVPLLRNIHQYEETVIFPAYEAALSSSDANLASTRRLRAEHVEDECFAGEVTEILLAIGHGETVENAEAVGFMLRGFFESLRRHIAFEREHVSPMIGVVD
;
A
#
# COMPACT_ATOMS: atom_id res chain seq x y z
N MET A 1 -4.82 13.65 -4.02
CA MET A 1 -5.02 12.42 -3.25
C MET A 1 -5.79 11.34 -4.04
N LYS A 2 -7.03 11.59 -4.48
CA LYS A 2 -7.85 10.65 -5.28
C LYS A 2 -7.11 9.70 -6.25
N ARG A 3 -6.23 10.25 -7.11
CA ARG A 3 -5.44 9.44 -8.05
C ARG A 3 -4.49 8.46 -7.35
N ALA A 4 -3.76 8.92 -6.32
CA ALA A 4 -2.84 8.10 -5.57
C ALA A 4 -3.57 6.97 -4.83
N HIS A 5 -4.71 7.28 -4.19
CA HIS A 5 -5.60 6.26 -3.62
C HIS A 5 -6.05 5.22 -4.66
N LEU A 6 -6.45 5.66 -5.85
CA LEU A 6 -6.86 4.76 -6.93
C LEU A 6 -5.69 3.85 -7.37
N GLU A 7 -4.49 4.38 -7.51
CA GLU A 7 -3.29 3.62 -7.88
C GLU A 7 -2.94 2.57 -6.80
N LYS A 8 -2.97 2.93 -5.50
CA LYS A 8 -2.81 1.97 -4.39
C LYS A 8 -3.91 0.89 -4.40
N LEU A 9 -5.17 1.25 -4.66
CA LEU A 9 -6.29 0.28 -4.71
C LEU A 9 -6.18 -0.69 -5.89
N LEU A 10 -5.78 -0.21 -7.07
CA LEU A 10 -5.53 -1.08 -8.23
C LEU A 10 -4.40 -2.08 -7.95
N LEU A 11 -3.36 -1.65 -7.22
CA LEU A 11 -2.33 -2.56 -6.74
C LEU A 11 -2.91 -3.62 -5.78
N CYS A 12 -3.74 -3.21 -4.82
CA CYS A 12 -4.40 -4.14 -3.90
C CYS A 12 -5.26 -5.18 -4.63
N GLU A 13 -6.04 -4.76 -5.64
CA GLU A 13 -6.82 -5.69 -6.48
C GLU A 13 -5.95 -6.68 -7.25
N ALA A 14 -4.79 -6.24 -7.75
CA ALA A 14 -3.86 -7.10 -8.46
C ALA A 14 -3.26 -8.17 -7.52
N LEU A 15 -2.88 -7.77 -6.31
CA LEU A 15 -2.37 -8.67 -5.27
C LEU A 15 -3.43 -9.67 -4.83
N GLU A 16 -4.67 -9.23 -4.63
CA GLU A 16 -5.81 -10.09 -4.27
C GLU A 16 -6.10 -11.13 -5.35
N LYS A 17 -6.12 -10.73 -6.64
CA LYS A 17 -6.28 -11.67 -7.77
C LYS A 17 -5.16 -12.73 -7.82
N ILE A 18 -3.93 -12.36 -7.47
CA ILE A 18 -2.83 -13.33 -7.36
C ILE A 18 -3.09 -14.26 -6.17
N ALA A 19 -3.41 -13.71 -5.00
CA ALA A 19 -3.66 -14.46 -3.78
C ALA A 19 -4.84 -15.45 -3.89
N ASP A 20 -5.86 -15.15 -4.70
CA ASP A 20 -7.01 -16.01 -4.96
C ASP A 20 -6.73 -17.13 -5.97
N THR A 21 -5.67 -17.01 -6.77
CA THR A 21 -5.33 -17.97 -7.83
C THR A 21 -4.17 -18.90 -7.47
N LEU A 22 -3.56 -18.73 -6.29
CA LEU A 22 -2.50 -19.62 -5.80
C LEU A 22 -2.97 -21.08 -5.71
N PRO A 23 -2.10 -22.06 -6.04
CA PRO A 23 -0.74 -21.91 -6.56
C PRO A 23 -0.68 -21.68 -8.09
N LYS A 24 -1.82 -21.67 -8.79
CA LYS A 24 -1.92 -21.58 -10.26
C LYS A 24 -1.99 -20.13 -10.74
N VAL A 25 -0.96 -19.37 -10.42
CA VAL A 25 -0.91 -17.93 -10.75
C VAL A 25 -0.39 -17.69 -12.18
N ASP A 26 -0.75 -16.53 -12.72
CA ASP A 26 -0.20 -16.00 -13.96
C ASP A 26 1.16 -15.35 -13.69
N ARG A 27 2.23 -15.98 -14.19
CA ARG A 27 3.61 -15.54 -13.98
C ARG A 27 3.88 -14.14 -14.50
N LEU A 28 3.28 -13.75 -15.62
CA LEU A 28 3.46 -12.41 -16.18
C LEU A 28 2.82 -11.36 -15.27
N LYS A 29 1.65 -11.67 -14.69
CA LYS A 29 1.01 -10.80 -13.69
C LYS A 29 1.84 -10.71 -12.41
N CYS A 30 2.44 -11.79 -11.94
CA CYS A 30 3.36 -11.75 -10.80
C CYS A 30 4.54 -10.79 -11.07
N LEU A 31 5.20 -10.91 -12.23
CA LEU A 31 6.29 -10.02 -12.62
C LEU A 31 5.85 -8.56 -12.75
N SER A 32 4.73 -8.30 -13.43
CA SER A 32 4.25 -6.92 -13.62
C SER A 32 3.85 -6.28 -12.31
N THR A 33 3.16 -7.02 -11.43
CA THR A 33 2.76 -6.52 -10.12
C THR A 33 3.98 -6.27 -9.24
N ALA A 34 4.92 -7.23 -9.17
CA ALA A 34 6.16 -7.09 -8.41
C ALA A 34 6.94 -5.82 -8.77
N ASN A 35 7.14 -5.57 -10.07
CA ASN A 35 7.88 -4.39 -10.54
C ASN A 35 7.14 -3.07 -10.29
N ALA A 36 5.84 -3.10 -9.98
CA ALA A 36 5.05 -1.91 -9.70
C ALA A 36 5.00 -1.55 -8.21
N ILE A 37 5.06 -2.53 -7.29
CA ILE A 37 4.79 -2.32 -5.85
C ILE A 37 5.66 -1.20 -5.26
N VAL A 38 6.97 -1.41 -5.19
CA VAL A 38 7.88 -0.52 -4.47
C VAL A 38 7.95 0.88 -5.09
N PRO A 39 8.08 1.02 -6.43
CA PRO A 39 8.07 2.35 -7.06
C PRO A 39 6.76 3.11 -6.83
N LEU A 40 5.62 2.43 -6.91
CA LEU A 40 4.31 3.05 -6.70
C LEU A 40 4.17 3.56 -5.26
N LEU A 41 4.47 2.73 -4.27
CA LEU A 41 4.35 3.11 -2.86
C LEU A 41 5.28 4.26 -2.51
N ARG A 42 6.56 4.19 -2.88
CA ARG A 42 7.52 5.27 -2.61
C ARG A 42 7.10 6.60 -3.19
N ASN A 43 6.64 6.60 -4.44
CA ASN A 43 6.19 7.84 -5.09
C ASN A 43 4.99 8.44 -4.37
N ILE A 44 4.04 7.60 -3.93
CA ILE A 44 2.83 8.05 -3.24
C ILE A 44 3.14 8.49 -1.81
N HIS A 45 3.90 7.71 -1.03
CA HIS A 45 4.33 8.07 0.32
C HIS A 45 5.13 9.37 0.32
N GLN A 46 6.03 9.55 -0.65
CA GLN A 46 6.77 10.80 -0.80
C GLN A 46 5.83 11.98 -1.05
N TYR A 47 4.83 11.82 -1.92
CA TYR A 47 3.82 12.85 -2.17
C TYR A 47 2.99 13.14 -0.90
N GLU A 48 2.57 12.11 -0.19
CA GLU A 48 1.82 12.23 1.06
C GLU A 48 2.63 13.00 2.11
N GLU A 49 3.88 12.61 2.34
CA GLU A 49 4.73 13.22 3.35
C GLU A 49 5.19 14.64 3.04
N THR A 50 5.35 14.97 1.76
CA THR A 50 5.86 16.29 1.33
C THR A 50 4.75 17.30 1.02
N VAL A 51 3.53 16.83 0.75
CA VAL A 51 2.41 17.69 0.33
C VAL A 51 1.19 17.51 1.22
N ILE A 52 0.71 16.27 1.39
CA ILE A 52 -0.57 16.00 2.05
C ILE A 52 -0.48 16.18 3.56
N PHE A 53 0.48 15.53 4.22
CA PHE A 53 0.63 15.61 5.68
C PHE A 53 0.97 17.03 6.14
N PRO A 54 1.82 17.82 5.47
CA PRO A 54 2.02 19.23 5.83
C PRO A 54 0.74 20.07 5.72
N ALA A 55 -0.06 19.88 4.65
CA ALA A 55 -1.33 20.59 4.51
C ALA A 55 -2.33 20.18 5.59
N TYR A 56 -2.38 18.89 5.93
CA TYR A 56 -3.22 18.37 7.00
C TYR A 56 -2.79 18.95 8.34
N GLU A 57 -1.51 18.88 8.69
CA GLU A 57 -0.96 19.45 9.92
C GLU A 57 -1.24 20.96 10.05
N ALA A 58 -1.19 21.72 8.95
CA ALA A 58 -1.52 23.14 8.95
C ALA A 58 -3.03 23.45 9.09
N ALA A 59 -3.90 22.58 8.56
CA ALA A 59 -5.35 22.70 8.70
C ALA A 59 -5.84 22.37 10.11
N LEU A 60 -5.04 21.62 10.88
CA LEU A 60 -5.35 21.25 12.25
C LEU A 60 -4.97 22.41 13.18
N SER A 61 -5.90 22.82 14.04
CA SER A 61 -5.62 23.75 15.14
C SER A 61 -4.77 23.07 16.21
N SER A 62 -3.49 22.85 15.92
CA SER A 62 -2.40 22.51 16.86
C SER A 62 -2.74 21.51 17.98
N SER A 63 -3.54 20.48 17.72
CA SER A 63 -3.86 19.47 18.74
C SER A 63 -2.86 18.30 18.68
N ASP A 64 -2.30 17.94 19.83
CA ASP A 64 -1.29 16.87 19.94
C ASP A 64 -1.78 15.52 19.38
N ALA A 65 -3.08 15.24 19.51
CA ALA A 65 -3.69 14.01 19.01
C ALA A 65 -3.58 13.89 17.48
N ASN A 66 -3.69 14.99 16.73
CA ASN A 66 -3.67 14.94 15.28
C ASN A 66 -2.22 14.89 14.73
N LEU A 67 -1.27 15.49 15.46
CA LEU A 67 0.17 15.28 15.21
C LEU A 67 0.60 13.84 15.50
N ALA A 68 -0.04 13.17 16.46
CA ALA A 68 0.18 11.75 16.70
C ALA A 68 -0.32 10.89 15.52
N SER A 69 -1.42 11.27 14.85
CA SER A 69 -1.90 10.58 13.65
C SER A 69 -0.91 10.65 12.50
N THR A 70 -0.35 11.82 12.19
CA THR A 70 0.62 11.92 11.08
C THR A 70 1.95 11.24 11.38
N ARG A 71 2.37 11.18 12.65
CA ARG A 71 3.51 10.35 13.07
C ARG A 71 3.24 8.87 12.87
N ARG A 72 2.03 8.41 13.22
CA ARG A 72 1.62 7.03 12.99
C ARG A 72 1.59 6.68 11.51
N LEU A 73 1.00 7.52 10.66
CA LEU A 73 0.94 7.27 9.20
C LEU A 73 2.35 7.15 8.59
N ARG A 74 3.29 8.00 9.00
CA ARG A 74 4.70 7.91 8.57
C ARG A 74 5.37 6.61 9.05
N ALA A 75 5.04 6.13 10.24
CA ALA A 75 5.53 4.83 10.71
C ALA A 75 4.94 3.68 9.89
N GLU A 76 3.64 3.75 9.57
CA GLU A 76 2.97 2.79 8.69
C GLU A 76 3.61 2.78 7.29
N HIS A 77 4.02 3.92 6.73
CA HIS A 77 4.76 3.95 5.45
C HIS A 77 6.07 3.15 5.49
N VAL A 78 6.82 3.23 6.59
CA VAL A 78 8.07 2.48 6.76
C VAL A 78 7.78 0.97 6.83
N GLU A 79 6.74 0.59 7.56
CA GLU A 79 6.28 -0.81 7.65
C GLU A 79 5.81 -1.34 6.29
N ASP A 80 4.97 -0.57 5.59
CA ASP A 80 4.44 -0.92 4.28
C ASP A 80 5.57 -1.02 3.23
N GLU A 81 6.59 -0.14 3.24
CA GLU A 81 7.74 -0.24 2.34
C GLU A 81 8.62 -1.47 2.62
N CYS A 82 8.77 -1.86 3.88
CA CYS A 82 9.48 -3.09 4.25
C CYS A 82 8.73 -4.32 3.73
N PHE A 83 7.43 -4.40 4.03
CA PHE A 83 6.56 -5.51 3.62
C PHE A 83 6.43 -5.59 2.09
N ALA A 84 6.37 -4.43 1.42
CA ALA A 84 6.42 -4.33 -0.03
C ALA A 84 7.66 -5.01 -0.63
N GLY A 85 8.82 -4.89 0.02
CA GLY A 85 10.05 -5.56 -0.39
C GLY A 85 9.89 -7.08 -0.36
N GLU A 86 9.43 -7.63 0.76
CA GLU A 86 9.21 -9.07 0.91
C GLU A 86 8.21 -9.63 -0.11
N VAL A 87 7.07 -8.94 -0.29
CA VAL A 87 6.05 -9.32 -1.29
C VAL A 87 6.62 -9.25 -2.70
N THR A 88 7.43 -8.24 -3.00
CA THR A 88 8.10 -8.09 -4.31
C THR A 88 9.01 -9.27 -4.59
N GLU A 89 9.85 -9.67 -3.64
CA GLU A 89 10.77 -10.81 -3.79
C GLU A 89 10.00 -12.11 -4.08
N ILE A 90 8.95 -12.39 -3.31
CA ILE A 90 8.12 -13.58 -3.50
C ILE A 90 7.47 -13.58 -4.88
N LEU A 91 6.90 -12.46 -5.32
CA LEU A 91 6.25 -12.38 -6.62
C LEU A 91 7.26 -12.47 -7.79
N LEU A 92 8.48 -11.94 -7.64
CA LEU A 92 9.54 -12.11 -8.62
C LEU A 92 9.97 -13.57 -8.74
N ALA A 93 10.18 -14.27 -7.62
CA ALA A 93 10.50 -15.69 -7.59
C ALA A 93 9.46 -16.53 -8.32
N ILE A 94 8.17 -16.35 -7.97
CA ILE A 94 7.05 -17.04 -8.62
C ILE A 94 6.97 -16.67 -10.12
N GLY A 95 7.17 -15.39 -10.45
CA GLY A 95 7.18 -14.89 -11.82
C GLY A 95 8.28 -15.52 -12.68
N HIS A 96 9.46 -15.77 -12.11
CA HIS A 96 10.57 -16.47 -12.76
C HIS A 96 10.40 -17.99 -12.79
N GLY A 97 9.34 -18.52 -12.17
CA GLY A 97 8.92 -19.90 -12.30
C GLY A 97 9.27 -20.80 -11.13
N GLU A 98 9.67 -20.22 -9.99
CA GLU A 98 9.78 -20.98 -8.75
C GLU A 98 8.42 -21.57 -8.34
N THR A 99 8.46 -22.75 -7.75
CA THR A 99 7.26 -23.46 -7.29
C THR A 99 6.77 -22.86 -5.98
N VAL A 100 5.47 -22.56 -5.90
CA VAL A 100 4.83 -22.17 -4.64
C VAL A 100 4.67 -23.42 -3.77
N GLU A 101 5.61 -23.67 -2.85
CA GLU A 101 5.55 -24.82 -1.95
C GLU A 101 4.43 -24.67 -0.90
N ASN A 102 4.24 -23.46 -0.39
CA ASN A 102 3.20 -23.15 0.61
C ASN A 102 2.30 -22.00 0.12
N ALA A 103 1.27 -22.37 -0.64
CA ALA A 103 0.29 -21.41 -1.18
C ALA A 103 -0.48 -20.66 -0.08
N GLU A 104 -0.73 -21.30 1.06
CA GLU A 104 -1.43 -20.68 2.19
C GLU A 104 -0.60 -19.55 2.80
N ALA A 105 0.69 -19.80 3.08
CA ALA A 105 1.59 -18.79 3.62
C ALA A 105 1.77 -17.59 2.66
N VAL A 106 1.95 -17.85 1.36
CA VAL A 106 2.01 -16.78 0.36
C VAL A 106 0.70 -16.01 0.31
N GLY A 107 -0.44 -16.71 0.31
CA GLY A 107 -1.75 -16.08 0.33
C GLY A 107 -2.01 -15.24 1.58
N PHE A 108 -1.48 -15.64 2.74
CA PHE A 108 -1.55 -14.89 3.99
C PHE A 108 -0.71 -13.61 3.92
N MET A 109 0.53 -13.69 3.42
CA MET A 109 1.40 -12.52 3.27
C MET A 109 0.80 -11.48 2.32
N LEU A 110 0.31 -11.90 1.15
CA LEU A 110 -0.33 -11.00 0.19
C LEU A 110 -1.55 -10.29 0.81
N ARG A 111 -2.42 -11.05 1.50
CA ARG A 111 -3.60 -10.51 2.19
C ARG A 111 -3.24 -9.53 3.29
N GLY A 112 -2.28 -9.87 4.14
CA GLY A 112 -1.80 -8.97 5.19
C GLY A 112 -1.33 -7.62 4.64
N PHE A 113 -0.60 -7.66 3.52
CA PHE A 113 -0.09 -6.45 2.87
C PHE A 113 -1.18 -5.61 2.21
N PHE A 114 -2.02 -6.17 1.33
CA PHE A 114 -3.04 -5.34 0.67
C PHE A 114 -4.13 -4.85 1.64
N GLU A 115 -4.38 -5.59 2.73
CA GLU A 115 -5.31 -5.13 3.76
C GLU A 115 -4.73 -3.99 4.62
N SER A 116 -3.41 -3.97 4.89
CA SER A 116 -2.78 -2.81 5.57
C SER A 116 -2.95 -1.56 4.72
N LEU A 117 -2.63 -1.63 3.42
CA LEU A 117 -2.79 -0.52 2.49
C LEU A 117 -4.24 -0.04 2.39
N ARG A 118 -5.21 -0.96 2.32
CA ARG A 118 -6.65 -0.60 2.31
C ARG A 118 -7.07 0.14 3.57
N ARG A 119 -6.60 -0.29 4.75
CA ARG A 119 -6.88 0.39 6.02
C ARG A 119 -6.22 1.77 6.10
N HIS A 120 -5.01 1.90 5.59
CA HIS A 120 -4.31 3.17 5.49
C HIS A 120 -5.09 4.17 4.62
N ILE A 121 -5.47 3.74 3.41
CA ILE A 121 -6.30 4.54 2.48
C ILE A 121 -7.63 4.93 3.16
N ALA A 122 -8.30 4.00 3.85
CA ALA A 122 -9.55 4.30 4.53
C ALA A 122 -9.37 5.44 5.56
N PHE A 123 -8.30 5.41 6.35
CA PHE A 123 -7.99 6.47 7.30
C PHE A 123 -7.77 7.82 6.59
N GLU A 124 -6.99 7.83 5.51
CA GLU A 124 -6.71 9.05 4.74
C GLU A 124 -7.97 9.65 4.11
N ARG A 125 -8.89 8.81 3.63
CA ARG A 125 -10.19 9.25 3.08
C ARG A 125 -11.13 9.79 4.15
N GLU A 126 -11.19 9.14 5.31
CA GLU A 126 -12.15 9.45 6.37
C GLU A 126 -11.71 10.63 7.24
N HIS A 127 -10.40 10.84 7.39
CA HIS A 127 -9.86 11.81 8.36
C HIS A 127 -8.96 12.87 7.74
N VAL A 128 -8.09 12.51 6.79
CA VAL A 128 -7.09 13.44 6.24
C VAL A 128 -7.72 14.32 5.14
N SER A 129 -8.28 13.70 4.11
CA SER A 129 -8.80 14.38 2.92
C SER A 129 -9.89 15.42 3.23
N PRO A 130 -10.88 15.15 4.13
CA PRO A 130 -11.91 16.13 4.49
C PRO A 130 -11.34 17.40 5.15
N MET A 131 -10.28 17.27 5.94
CA MET A 131 -9.68 18.39 6.67
C MET A 131 -8.92 19.36 5.76
N ILE A 132 -8.46 18.90 4.60
CA ILE A 132 -7.72 19.72 3.63
C ILE A 132 -8.56 20.05 2.38
N GLY A 133 -9.86 19.76 2.39
CA GLY A 133 -10.77 20.05 1.29
C GLY A 133 -10.50 19.25 0.01
N VAL A 134 -9.81 18.10 0.12
CA VAL A 134 -9.61 17.19 -1.00
C VAL A 134 -10.78 16.22 -1.06
N VAL A 135 -11.47 16.18 -2.19
CA VAL A 135 -12.58 15.24 -2.43
C VAL A 135 -12.04 13.99 -3.13
N ASP A 136 -12.36 12.82 -2.59
CA ASP A 136 -12.02 11.52 -3.16
C ASP A 136 -12.87 11.09 -4.36
#